data_AF-A0A3C2E2Q4-F1
#
_entry.id   AF-A0A3C2E2Q4-F1
#
_cell.length_a   1.000
_cell.length_b   1.000
_cell.length_c   1.000
_cell.angle_alpha   90.00
_cell.angle_beta   90.00
_cell.angle_gamma   90.00
#
_symmetry.space_group_name_H-M   'P 1'
#
loop_
_entity.id
_entity.type
_entity.pdbx_description
1 polymer ?
#
loop_
_entity_poly.entity_id
_entity_poly.type
_entity_poly.pdbx_seq_one_letter_code
_entity_poly.pdbx_strand_id
1 'polypeptide(L)'
;MTQTQSQSTPADAPETDDEDDGGDRPQRIMLVTDAWEPQVNGVVRTLTRVTQECREMGHEIEVIHPGQGFRTMPLPTYPEIQLALGARKTIEERFKDFEPEAIHIATEGTLGMAARAVCIKWKLPFTTSYHTKFPEYVNARFPFVPLAAGYSFMRWFHNSGGRLMVATPSMREDLE
;
A
#
# COMPACT_ATOMS: atom_id res chain seq x y z
N MET A 1 23.76 -55.21 25.15
CA MET A 1 24.18 -54.37 24.02
C MET A 1 23.00 -53.47 23.69
N THR A 2 22.97 -52.27 24.25
CA THR A 2 21.88 -51.31 24.03
C THR A 2 22.56 -49.99 23.68
N GLN A 3 22.26 -49.51 22.47
CA GLN A 3 22.91 -48.38 21.82
C GLN A 3 22.62 -47.07 22.57
N THR A 4 23.69 -46.33 22.88
CA THR A 4 23.64 -44.91 23.24
C THR A 4 23.39 -44.10 21.97
N GLN A 5 22.20 -43.51 21.83
CA GLN A 5 21.95 -42.50 20.81
C GLN A 5 22.38 -41.12 21.34
N SER A 6 23.39 -40.58 20.69
CA SER A 6 23.85 -39.20 20.77
C SER A 6 22.80 -38.28 20.17
N GLN A 7 22.11 -37.47 20.98
CA GLN A 7 21.35 -36.34 20.48
C GLN A 7 22.28 -35.13 20.38
N SER A 8 22.62 -34.77 19.15
CA SER A 8 23.24 -33.50 18.78
C SER A 8 22.16 -32.42 18.75
N THR A 9 22.25 -31.44 19.64
CA THR A 9 21.48 -30.19 19.60
C THR A 9 21.79 -29.44 18.31
N PRO A 10 20.79 -28.96 17.53
CA PRO A 10 21.06 -28.09 16.41
C PRO A 10 21.55 -26.72 16.91
N ALA A 11 22.60 -26.23 16.27
CA ALA A 11 23.20 -24.92 16.52
C ALA A 11 22.17 -23.78 16.42
N ASP A 12 22.32 -22.79 17.30
CA ASP A 12 21.72 -21.47 17.23
C ASP A 12 21.68 -20.97 15.79
N ALA A 13 20.47 -20.77 15.27
CA ALA A 13 20.28 -19.85 14.17
C ALA A 13 20.60 -18.44 14.70
N PRO A 14 21.34 -17.60 13.95
CA PRO A 14 21.59 -16.25 14.40
C PRO A 14 20.26 -15.52 14.55
N GLU A 15 19.95 -15.09 15.77
CA GLU A 15 18.96 -14.04 16.02
C GLU A 15 19.41 -12.85 15.18
N THR A 16 18.66 -12.55 14.12
CA THR A 16 18.83 -11.29 13.42
C THR A 16 18.27 -10.23 14.35
N ASP A 17 19.17 -9.62 15.11
CA ASP A 17 18.95 -8.36 15.80
C ASP A 17 18.64 -7.29 14.74
N ASP A 18 17.39 -7.26 14.27
CA ASP A 18 16.81 -6.09 13.64
C ASP A 18 16.57 -5.08 14.77
N GLU A 19 17.65 -4.45 15.24
CA GLU A 19 17.60 -3.24 16.06
C GLU A 19 16.86 -2.17 15.24
N ASP A 20 15.58 -1.97 15.55
CA ASP A 20 14.76 -0.89 15.05
C ASP A 20 15.29 0.45 15.60
N ASP A 21 16.24 1.06 14.87
CA ASP A 21 16.74 2.43 15.06
C ASP A 21 15.69 3.51 14.68
N GLY A 22 14.42 3.12 14.53
CA GLY A 22 13.36 3.88 13.84
C GLY A 22 12.80 5.12 14.55
N GLY A 23 13.50 5.69 15.53
CA GLY A 23 12.92 6.71 16.42
C GLY A 23 13.25 8.18 16.14
N ASP A 24 14.39 8.52 15.52
CA ASP A 24 14.94 9.88 15.72
C ASP A 24 15.42 10.63 14.46
N ARG A 25 15.43 9.99 13.28
CA ARG A 25 15.80 10.69 12.02
C ARG A 25 14.61 10.99 11.12
N PRO A 26 14.49 12.22 10.57
CA PRO A 26 13.59 12.54 9.48
C PRO A 26 13.69 11.52 8.34
N GLN A 27 12.55 11.07 7.83
CA GLN A 27 12.48 10.15 6.68
C GLN A 27 11.76 10.83 5.53
N ARG A 28 12.18 10.51 4.30
CA ARG A 28 11.42 10.85 3.08
C ARG A 28 10.40 9.75 2.76
N ILE A 29 9.13 10.05 2.96
CA ILE A 29 8.01 9.12 2.79
C ILE A 29 7.23 9.49 1.53
N MET A 30 7.05 8.54 0.63
CA MET A 30 6.18 8.70 -0.53
C MET A 30 4.84 8.00 -0.29
N LEU A 31 3.76 8.76 -0.29
CA LEU A 31 2.39 8.27 -0.19
C LEU A 31 1.71 8.30 -1.56
N VAL A 32 1.25 7.16 -2.07
CA VAL A 32 0.50 7.07 -3.34
C VAL A 32 -0.94 6.71 -3.05
N THR A 33 -1.89 7.51 -3.56
CA THR A 33 -3.32 7.30 -3.33
C THR A 33 -4.16 7.81 -4.51
N ASP A 34 -5.21 7.07 -4.85
CA ASP A 34 -6.28 7.45 -5.78
C ASP A 34 -7.42 8.20 -5.05
N ALA A 35 -7.43 8.15 -3.72
CA ALA A 35 -8.39 8.84 -2.86
C ALA A 35 -7.73 10.07 -2.24
N TRP A 36 -8.03 11.25 -2.80
CA TRP A 36 -7.54 12.53 -2.30
C TRP A 36 -8.56 13.65 -2.50
N GLU A 37 -8.27 14.82 -1.94
CA GLU A 37 -9.05 16.04 -2.17
C GLU A 37 -9.22 16.31 -3.68
N PRO A 38 -10.40 16.77 -4.12
CA PRO A 38 -11.54 17.28 -3.33
C PRO A 38 -12.54 16.21 -2.82
N GLN A 39 -12.25 14.91 -2.95
CA GLN A 39 -13.16 13.87 -2.48
C GLN A 39 -13.33 13.95 -0.95
N VAL A 40 -14.56 13.81 -0.46
CA VAL A 40 -14.86 13.82 0.98
C VAL A 40 -15.30 12.43 1.42
N ASN A 41 -14.36 11.62 1.91
CA ASN A 41 -14.64 10.28 2.43
C ASN A 41 -13.69 9.92 3.61
N GLY A 42 -13.92 8.76 4.23
CA GLY A 42 -13.13 8.28 5.36
C GLY A 42 -11.65 8.06 5.04
N VAL A 43 -11.33 7.62 3.82
CA VAL A 43 -9.96 7.38 3.36
C VAL A 43 -9.20 8.70 3.27
N VAL A 44 -9.76 9.70 2.59
CA VAL A 44 -9.12 11.03 2.46
C VAL A 44 -8.85 11.62 3.84
N ARG A 45 -9.83 11.62 4.75
CA ARG A 45 -9.63 12.13 6.12
C ARG A 45 -8.49 11.43 6.85
N THR A 46 -8.41 10.10 6.73
CA THR A 46 -7.37 9.30 7.38
C THR A 46 -6.00 9.64 6.79
N LEU A 47 -5.87 9.64 5.47
CA LEU A 47 -4.59 9.91 4.80
C LEU A 47 -4.11 11.35 5.00
N THR A 48 -5.00 12.34 4.99
CA THR A 48 -4.66 13.73 5.30
C THR A 48 -4.15 13.85 6.74
N ARG A 49 -4.81 13.18 7.71
CA ARG A 49 -4.36 13.18 9.10
C ARG A 49 -3.01 12.49 9.25
N VAL A 50 -2.83 11.29 8.69
CA VAL A 50 -1.54 10.58 8.70
C VAL A 50 -0.43 11.46 8.12
N THR A 51 -0.69 12.11 6.99
CA THR A 51 0.28 13.02 6.34
C THR A 51 0.66 14.18 7.26
N GLN A 52 -0.32 14.77 7.95
CA GLN A 52 -0.07 15.84 8.92
C GLN A 52 0.77 15.35 10.10
N GLU A 53 0.39 14.24 10.73
CA GLU A 53 1.13 13.69 11.88
C GLU A 53 2.56 13.32 11.49
N CYS A 54 2.78 12.72 10.31
CA CYS A 54 4.14 12.44 9.81
C CYS A 54 5.00 13.70 9.70
N ARG A 55 4.42 14.81 9.24
CA ARG A 55 5.13 16.10 9.17
C ARG A 55 5.41 16.67 10.55
N GLU A 56 4.45 16.56 11.47
CA GLU A 56 4.62 17.01 12.86
C GLU A 56 5.69 16.21 13.60
N MET A 57 5.86 14.92 13.24
CA MET A 57 6.96 14.06 13.70
C MET A 57 8.30 14.35 12.99
N GLY A 58 8.36 15.33 12.09
CA GLY A 58 9.58 15.75 11.41
C GLY A 58 9.92 14.97 10.14
N HIS A 59 9.05 14.09 9.65
CA HIS A 59 9.25 13.41 8.37
C HIS A 59 8.86 14.31 7.20
N GLU A 60 9.55 14.13 6.08
CA GLU A 60 9.20 14.74 4.81
C GLU A 60 8.28 13.78 4.06
N ILE A 61 7.04 14.19 3.79
CA ILE A 61 6.07 13.35 3.09
C ILE A 61 5.54 14.03 1.84
N GLU A 62 5.72 13.35 0.71
CA GLU A 62 5.14 13.70 -0.57
C GLU A 62 3.96 12.78 -0.89
N VAL A 63 2.89 13.37 -1.41
CA VAL A 63 1.68 12.63 -1.81
C VAL A 63 1.53 12.67 -3.32
N ILE A 64 1.44 11.51 -3.96
CA ILE A 64 1.03 11.35 -5.36
C ILE A 64 -0.47 11.05 -5.40
N HIS A 65 -1.24 11.91 -6.05
CA HIS A 65 -2.69 11.80 -6.14
C HIS A 65 -3.27 12.33 -7.47
N PRO A 66 -4.54 11.99 -7.82
CA PRO A 66 -5.09 12.29 -9.15
C PRO A 66 -5.13 13.79 -9.50
N GLY A 67 -5.19 14.66 -8.49
CA GLY A 67 -5.28 16.12 -8.65
C GLY A 67 -4.01 16.80 -9.17
N GLN A 68 -2.90 16.08 -9.32
CA GLN A 68 -1.60 16.62 -9.75
C GLN A 68 -1.41 16.65 -11.28
N GLY A 69 -2.50 16.81 -12.04
CA GLY A 69 -2.43 16.93 -13.50
C GLY A 69 -2.40 15.61 -14.27
N PHE A 70 -2.74 14.49 -13.61
CA PHE A 70 -2.95 13.23 -14.33
C PHE A 70 -4.17 13.33 -15.25
N ARG A 71 -4.09 12.71 -16.43
CA ARG A 71 -5.28 12.54 -17.27
C ARG A 71 -6.22 11.58 -16.57
N THR A 72 -7.35 12.06 -16.10
CA THR A 72 -8.34 11.23 -15.42
C THR A 72 -9.45 10.80 -16.36
N MET A 73 -9.98 9.60 -16.14
CA MET A 73 -11.21 9.14 -16.76
C MET A 73 -12.19 8.73 -15.66
N PRO A 74 -13.41 9.29 -15.63
CA PRO A 74 -14.45 8.81 -14.73
C PRO A 74 -14.82 7.38 -15.10
N LEU A 75 -15.04 6.53 -14.12
CA LEU A 75 -15.65 5.22 -14.37
C LEU A 75 -17.08 5.42 -14.92
N PRO A 76 -17.53 4.67 -15.95
CA PRO A 76 -18.83 4.89 -16.60
C PRO A 76 -20.05 4.86 -15.67
N THR A 77 -19.94 4.17 -14.53
CA THR A 77 -21.01 4.04 -13.52
C THR A 77 -20.64 4.67 -12.18
N TYR A 78 -19.45 5.28 -12.10
CA TYR A 78 -18.86 5.82 -10.86
C TYR A 78 -17.98 7.05 -11.19
N PRO A 79 -18.58 8.17 -11.63
CA PRO A 79 -17.82 9.35 -12.05
C PRO A 79 -17.01 10.02 -10.92
N GLU A 80 -17.31 9.69 -9.67
CA GLU A 80 -16.56 10.12 -8.50
C GLU A 80 -15.22 9.38 -8.32
N ILE A 81 -15.03 8.18 -8.90
CA ILE A 81 -13.71 7.56 -9.05
C ILE A 81 -13.10 8.05 -10.34
N GLN A 82 -12.04 8.83 -10.18
CA GLN A 82 -11.24 9.34 -11.26
C GLN A 82 -10.03 8.42 -11.46
N LEU A 83 -10.06 7.61 -12.52
CA LEU A 83 -8.95 6.75 -12.87
C LEU A 83 -7.85 7.59 -13.52
N ALA A 84 -6.73 7.78 -12.83
CA ALA A 84 -5.54 8.41 -13.40
C ALA A 84 -4.90 7.50 -14.46
N LEU A 85 -4.79 7.98 -15.69
CA LEU A 85 -4.24 7.24 -16.83
C LEU A 85 -2.80 7.62 -17.10
N GLY A 86 -1.98 6.65 -17.53
CA GLY A 86 -0.61 6.91 -17.97
C GLY A 86 0.34 7.37 -16.86
N ALA A 87 -0.02 7.18 -15.59
CA ALA A 87 0.70 7.73 -14.44
C ALA A 87 2.11 7.17 -14.22
N ARG A 88 2.43 6.02 -14.83
CA ARG A 88 3.68 5.29 -14.58
C ARG A 88 4.92 6.17 -14.79
N LYS A 89 5.01 6.89 -15.91
CA LYS A 89 6.19 7.72 -16.21
C LYS A 89 6.38 8.81 -15.15
N THR A 90 5.31 9.51 -14.81
CA THR A 90 5.33 10.54 -13.76
C THR A 90 5.69 9.95 -12.41
N ILE A 91 5.18 8.77 -12.05
CA ILE A 91 5.57 8.09 -10.80
C ILE A 91 7.05 7.73 -10.80
N GLU A 92 7.59 7.20 -11.91
CA GLU A 92 9.02 6.90 -12.05
C GLU A 92 9.87 8.17 -11.90
N GLU A 93 9.45 9.31 -12.46
CA GLU A 93 10.13 10.60 -12.30
C GLU A 93 10.10 11.07 -10.85
N ARG A 94 8.92 11.07 -10.21
CA ARG A 94 8.75 11.52 -8.82
C ARG A 94 9.52 10.67 -7.82
N PHE A 95 9.61 9.35 -8.04
CA PHE A 95 10.43 8.47 -7.20
C PHE A 95 11.93 8.79 -7.33
N LYS A 96 12.40 9.18 -8.51
CA LYS A 96 13.81 9.57 -8.71
C LYS A 96 14.13 10.93 -8.12
N ASP A 97 13.20 11.87 -8.25
CA ASP A 97 13.41 13.25 -7.80
C ASP A 97 13.32 13.35 -6.27
N PHE A 98 12.40 12.62 -5.66
CA PHE A 98 12.18 12.64 -4.20
C PHE A 98 13.07 11.64 -3.44
N GLU A 99 13.55 10.59 -4.11
CA GLU A 99 14.36 9.51 -3.53
C GLU A 99 13.78 8.99 -2.20
N PRO A 100 12.55 8.42 -2.19
CA PRO A 100 11.88 8.02 -0.95
C PRO A 100 12.63 6.90 -0.22
N GLU A 101 12.72 7.05 1.10
CA GLU A 101 13.23 6.03 2.02
C GLU A 101 12.13 5.03 2.40
N ALA A 102 10.87 5.47 2.37
CA ALA A 102 9.70 4.63 2.56
C ALA A 102 8.62 4.92 1.53
N ILE A 103 7.95 3.88 1.04
CA ILE A 103 6.85 3.99 0.08
C ILE A 103 5.60 3.33 0.66
N HIS A 104 4.49 4.06 0.66
CA HIS A 104 3.18 3.56 1.05
C HIS A 104 2.18 3.74 -0.09
N ILE A 105 1.55 2.64 -0.52
CA ILE A 105 0.51 2.63 -1.54
C ILE A 105 -0.84 2.40 -0.87
N ALA A 106 -1.61 3.46 -0.69
CA ALA A 106 -2.80 3.46 0.16
C ALA A 106 -4.08 2.95 -0.54
N THR A 107 -4.08 2.84 -1.87
CA THR A 107 -5.24 2.44 -2.65
C THR A 107 -4.87 1.53 -3.81
N GLU A 108 -5.81 0.72 -4.26
CA GLU A 108 -5.64 -0.29 -5.30
C GLU A 108 -6.05 0.20 -6.70
N GLY A 109 -6.28 1.51 -6.84
CA GLY A 109 -6.65 2.17 -8.09
C GLY A 109 -5.50 2.27 -9.09
N THR A 110 -5.65 3.11 -10.11
CA THR A 110 -4.69 3.15 -11.22
C THR A 110 -3.34 3.76 -10.82
N LEU A 111 -3.31 4.73 -9.90
CA LEU A 111 -2.07 5.21 -9.32
C LEU A 111 -1.41 4.12 -8.47
N GLY A 112 -2.19 3.43 -7.64
CA GLY A 112 -1.69 2.33 -6.83
C GLY A 112 -1.08 1.20 -7.66
N MET A 113 -1.79 0.77 -8.71
CA MET A 113 -1.28 -0.25 -9.65
C MET A 113 -0.01 0.20 -10.36
N ALA A 114 0.07 1.47 -10.77
CA ALA A 114 1.24 2.00 -11.44
C ALA A 114 2.45 2.09 -10.49
N ALA A 115 2.27 2.61 -9.27
CA ALA A 115 3.32 2.66 -8.26
C ALA A 115 3.80 1.26 -7.85
N ARG A 116 2.88 0.32 -7.64
CA ARG A 116 3.21 -1.08 -7.37
C ARG A 116 4.08 -1.68 -8.47
N ALA A 117 3.71 -1.45 -9.74
CA ALA A 117 4.48 -1.93 -10.88
C ALA A 117 5.88 -1.32 -10.95
N VAL A 118 6.06 -0.06 -10.54
CA VAL A 118 7.37 0.59 -10.44
C VAL A 118 8.18 -0.01 -9.29
N CYS A 119 7.60 -0.14 -8.10
CA CYS A 119 8.27 -0.72 -6.93
C CYS A 119 8.78 -2.14 -7.21
N ILE A 120 7.94 -3.00 -7.80
CA ILE A 120 8.34 -4.36 -8.18
C ILE A 120 9.49 -4.34 -9.21
N LYS A 121 9.39 -3.50 -10.24
CA LYS A 121 10.42 -3.40 -11.29
C LYS A 121 11.76 -2.92 -10.73
N TRP A 122 11.74 -1.98 -9.79
CA TRP A 122 12.94 -1.37 -9.21
C TRP A 122 13.38 -2.03 -7.90
N LYS A 123 12.67 -3.08 -7.46
CA LYS A 123 12.90 -3.79 -6.19
C LYS A 123 12.89 -2.86 -4.98
N LEU A 124 12.03 -1.84 -5.01
CA LEU A 124 11.84 -0.93 -3.87
C LEU A 124 10.86 -1.56 -2.88
N PRO A 125 11.17 -1.55 -1.57
CA PRO A 125 10.23 -1.99 -0.55
C PRO A 125 9.06 -1.01 -0.48
N PHE A 126 7.85 -1.54 -0.29
CA PHE A 126 6.66 -0.73 -0.11
C PHE A 126 5.66 -1.44 0.79
N THR A 127 4.79 -0.64 1.38
CA THR A 127 3.65 -1.11 2.17
C THR A 127 2.35 -0.74 1.47
N THR A 128 1.26 -1.43 1.83
CA THR A 128 -0.07 -1.12 1.31
C THR A 128 -1.08 -0.96 2.44
N SER A 129 -2.23 -0.34 2.15
CA SER A 129 -3.36 -0.30 3.07
C SER A 129 -4.62 -0.86 2.44
N TYR A 130 -5.44 -1.55 3.24
CA TYR A 130 -6.78 -1.97 2.85
C TYR A 130 -7.82 -1.22 3.70
N HIS A 131 -8.47 -0.24 3.09
CA HIS A 131 -9.43 0.63 3.76
C HIS A 131 -10.89 0.36 3.38
N THR A 132 -11.12 -0.33 2.27
CA THR A 132 -12.47 -0.51 1.73
C THR A 132 -12.68 -1.92 1.24
N LYS A 133 -13.88 -2.45 1.49
CA LYS A 133 -14.40 -3.70 0.95
C LYS A 133 -14.72 -3.58 -0.54
N PHE A 134 -13.68 -3.27 -1.33
CA PHE A 134 -13.79 -2.96 -2.77
C PHE A 134 -14.43 -4.10 -3.58
N PRO A 135 -14.11 -5.39 -3.34
CA PRO A 135 -14.80 -6.51 -4.01
C PRO A 135 -16.33 -6.47 -3.85
N GLU A 136 -16.81 -6.13 -2.66
CA GLU A 136 -18.22 -6.05 -2.30
C GLU A 136 -18.89 -4.86 -2.99
N TYR A 137 -18.22 -3.71 -3.04
CA TYR A 137 -18.68 -2.56 -3.81
C TYR A 137 -18.81 -2.89 -5.31
N VAL A 138 -17.80 -3.56 -5.89
CA VAL A 138 -17.83 -3.95 -7.30
C VAL A 138 -18.94 -4.96 -7.57
N ASN A 139 -19.09 -6.00 -6.75
CA ASN A 139 -20.12 -7.01 -6.95
C ASN A 139 -21.54 -6.45 -6.78
N ALA A 140 -21.77 -5.59 -5.78
CA ALA A 140 -23.08 -4.95 -5.59
C ALA A 140 -23.50 -4.11 -6.82
N ARG A 141 -22.53 -3.51 -7.53
CA ARG A 141 -22.79 -2.66 -8.70
C ARG A 141 -22.79 -3.42 -10.01
N PHE A 142 -21.95 -4.45 -10.11
CA PHE A 142 -21.78 -5.34 -11.24
C PHE A 142 -21.94 -6.78 -10.75
N PRO A 143 -23.18 -7.28 -10.58
CA PRO A 143 -23.42 -8.61 -10.02
C PRO A 143 -22.80 -9.75 -10.84
N PHE A 144 -22.47 -9.49 -12.12
CA PHE A 144 -21.75 -10.44 -12.97
C PHE A 144 -20.26 -10.60 -12.61
N VAL A 145 -19.67 -9.68 -11.84
CA VAL A 145 -18.30 -9.80 -11.33
C VAL A 145 -18.34 -10.61 -10.03
N PRO A 146 -17.80 -11.84 -9.99
CA PRO A 146 -17.84 -12.65 -8.78
C PRO A 146 -16.98 -12.02 -7.67
N LEU A 147 -17.47 -12.06 -6.42
CA LEU A 147 -16.70 -11.61 -5.25
C LEU A 147 -15.31 -12.27 -5.19
N ALA A 148 -15.24 -13.57 -5.49
CA ALA A 148 -13.99 -14.32 -5.51
C ALA A 148 -12.95 -13.72 -6.47
N ALA A 149 -13.37 -13.16 -7.61
CA ALA A 149 -12.47 -12.49 -8.54
C ALA A 149 -11.94 -11.18 -7.94
N GLY A 150 -12.81 -10.39 -7.29
CA GLY A 150 -12.42 -9.16 -6.59
C GLY A 150 -11.41 -9.42 -5.47
N TYR A 151 -11.67 -10.40 -4.59
CA TYR A 151 -10.71 -10.77 -3.55
C TYR A 151 -9.44 -11.38 -4.11
N SER A 152 -9.49 -12.10 -5.23
CA SER A 152 -8.28 -12.59 -5.89
C SER A 152 -7.41 -11.45 -6.42
N PHE A 153 -8.03 -10.39 -6.94
CA PHE A 153 -7.33 -9.16 -7.31
C PHE A 153 -6.73 -8.44 -6.09
N MET A 154 -7.47 -8.32 -4.99
CA MET A 154 -6.95 -7.74 -3.72
C MET A 154 -5.74 -8.52 -3.21
N ARG A 155 -5.81 -9.85 -3.14
CA ARG A 155 -4.68 -10.70 -2.73
C ARG A 155 -3.47 -10.51 -3.64
N TRP A 156 -3.67 -10.50 -4.96
CA TRP A 156 -2.60 -10.23 -5.92
C TRP A 156 -1.94 -8.85 -5.69
N PHE A 157 -2.75 -7.83 -5.39
CA PHE A 157 -2.26 -6.48 -5.17
C PHE A 157 -1.45 -6.39 -3.87
N HIS A 158 -2.05 -6.76 -2.72
CA HIS A 158 -1.45 -6.55 -1.40
C HIS A 158 -0.31 -7.52 -1.06
N ASN A 159 -0.35 -8.78 -1.53
CA ASN A 159 0.70 -9.77 -1.21
C ASN A 159 2.06 -9.47 -1.87
N SER A 160 2.14 -8.42 -2.69
CA SER A 160 3.40 -7.94 -3.25
C SER A 160 4.13 -6.90 -2.40
N GLY A 161 3.44 -6.33 -1.40
CA GLY A 161 4.04 -5.41 -0.43
C GLY A 161 4.65 -6.16 0.75
N GLY A 162 5.56 -5.51 1.47
CA GLY A 162 6.20 -6.11 2.66
C GLY A 162 5.26 -6.18 3.87
N ARG A 163 4.31 -5.24 3.98
CA ARG A 163 3.28 -5.20 5.03
C ARG A 163 1.97 -4.62 4.49
N LEU A 164 0.86 -5.08 5.05
CA LEU A 164 -0.49 -4.57 4.82
C LEU A 164 -1.01 -3.91 6.10
N MET A 165 -1.45 -2.65 5.99
CA MET A 165 -2.13 -1.94 7.06
C MET A 165 -3.64 -2.03 6.89
N VAL A 166 -4.35 -2.17 8.00
CA VAL A 166 -5.82 -2.24 8.05
C VAL A 166 -6.34 -1.30 9.13
N ALA A 167 -7.55 -0.78 8.95
CA ALA A 167 -8.12 0.20 9.87
C ALA A 167 -8.52 -0.39 11.23
N THR A 168 -8.90 -1.67 11.29
CA THR A 168 -9.40 -2.32 12.52
C THR A 168 -8.84 -3.74 12.68
N PRO A 169 -8.76 -4.25 13.93
CA PRO A 169 -8.42 -5.65 14.19
C PRO A 169 -9.37 -6.63 13.49
N SER A 170 -10.67 -6.33 13.44
CA SER A 170 -11.64 -7.15 12.72
C SER A 170 -11.36 -7.27 11.22
N MET A 171 -10.88 -6.20 10.57
CA MET A 171 -10.45 -6.28 9.16
C MET A 171 -9.18 -7.10 8.98
N ARG A 172 -8.33 -7.20 10.02
CA ARG A 172 -7.17 -8.11 9.98
C ARG A 172 -7.63 -9.56 10.00
N GLU A 173 -8.51 -9.89 10.94
CA GLU A 173 -9.08 -11.25 11.08
C GLU A 173 -9.81 -11.70 9.81
N ASP A 174 -10.54 -10.78 9.14
CA ASP A 174 -11.21 -11.05 7.85
C ASP A 174 -10.22 -11.39 6.70
N LEU A 175 -8.92 -11.08 6.85
CA LEU A 175 -7.89 -11.20 5.80
C LEU A 175 -6.82 -12.27 6.09
N GLU A 176 -6.82 -12.87 7.29
CA GLU A 176 -5.97 -14.02 7.68
C GLU A 176 -6.51 -15.35 7.14
#